data_AF-A0A5Q4BDB6-F1
#
_entry.id   AF-A0A5Q4BDB6-F1
#
_cell.length_a   1.000
_cell.length_b   1.000
_cell.length_c   1.000
_cell.angle_alpha   90.00
_cell.angle_beta   90.00
_cell.angle_gamma   90.00
#
_symmetry.space_group_name_H-M   'P 1'
#
loop_
_entity.id
_entity.type
_entity.pdbx_description
1 polymer ?
#
loop_
_entity_poly.entity_id
_entity_poly.type
_entity_poly.pdbx_seq_one_letter_code
_entity_poly.pdbx_strand_id
1 'polypeptide(L)'
;MAGAKALERLHIIRPCPDRETCLTSSPERHTPPPAHHFHLHDSDVTVGLYLHSETLWFLPVLDSSLLCPPCPDTSKLPPHLTLASDDASLPPWRPGRGSGVFKPDSGPVVVPRAHVLLEAFLRLYARDSAKRIGAFAIAMIGYVEQYIDDDGLLDASRLPEPLRTSYMDLRQGSKPVRQWTRELKQALRLPREEGESAEEDDCWT
;
A
#
# COMPACT_ATOMS: atom_id res chain seq x y z
N MET A 1 14.82 12.76 -6.88
CA MET A 1 15.12 14.17 -6.55
C MET A 1 14.07 15.18 -7.04
N ALA A 2 13.41 15.00 -8.20
CA ALA A 2 12.42 15.97 -8.69
C ALA A 2 11.23 16.20 -7.73
N GLY A 3 10.68 15.12 -7.13
CA GLY A 3 9.55 15.21 -6.20
C GLY A 3 9.83 16.02 -4.93
N ALA A 4 11.00 15.84 -4.31
CA ALA A 4 11.40 16.61 -3.13
C ALA A 4 11.48 18.13 -3.42
N LYS A 5 12.10 18.49 -4.55
CA LYS A 5 12.20 19.90 -4.99
C LYS A 5 10.84 20.52 -5.32
N ALA A 6 9.88 19.73 -5.81
CA ALA A 6 8.52 20.22 -6.06
C ALA A 6 7.79 20.52 -4.75
N LEU A 7 7.94 19.64 -3.75
CA LEU A 7 7.36 19.81 -2.42
C LEU A 7 7.93 21.02 -1.68
N GLU A 8 9.24 21.28 -1.76
CA GLU A 8 9.88 22.46 -1.13
C GLU A 8 9.30 23.81 -1.57
N ARG A 9 8.61 23.87 -2.71
CA ARG A 9 7.95 25.10 -3.21
C ARG A 9 6.59 25.37 -2.55
N LEU A 10 6.04 24.40 -1.81
CA LEU A 10 4.78 24.54 -1.12
C LEU A 10 5.00 25.22 0.24
N HIS A 11 4.34 26.36 0.44
CA HIS A 11 4.43 27.14 1.69
C HIS A 11 3.78 26.46 2.91
N ILE A 12 2.99 25.39 2.68
CA ILE A 12 2.27 24.66 3.74
C ILE A 12 3.10 23.53 4.35
N ILE A 13 4.26 23.20 3.79
CA ILE A 13 5.15 22.18 4.32
C ILE A 13 6.51 22.77 4.66
N ARG A 14 7.21 22.12 5.60
CA ARG A 14 8.59 22.43 5.97
C ARG A 14 9.44 21.18 5.92
N PRO A 15 10.75 21.31 5.61
CA PRO A 15 11.69 20.20 5.78
C PRO A 15 11.64 19.65 7.20
N CYS A 16 11.96 18.37 7.37
CA CYS A 16 12.12 17.77 8.69
C CYS A 16 13.11 18.58 9.53
N PRO A 17 12.71 19.07 10.72
CA PRO A 17 13.58 19.92 11.54
C PRO A 17 14.76 19.14 12.13
N ASP A 18 14.58 17.85 12.40
CA ASP A 18 15.62 16.95 12.91
C ASP A 18 15.36 15.52 12.46
N ARG A 19 16.27 14.97 11.65
CA ARG A 19 16.13 13.60 11.11
C ARG A 19 16.45 12.52 12.13
N GLU A 20 17.26 12.80 13.15
CA GLU A 20 17.71 11.80 14.11
C GLU A 20 16.63 11.51 15.16
N THR A 21 15.90 12.55 15.56
CA THR A 21 14.83 12.43 16.56
C THR A 21 13.43 12.26 15.96
N CYS A 22 13.25 12.52 14.67
CA CYS A 22 11.94 12.41 14.04
C CYS A 22 11.49 10.95 13.91
N LEU A 23 10.35 10.64 14.52
CA LEU A 23 9.73 9.31 14.49
C LEU A 23 9.45 8.83 13.06
N THR A 24 9.17 9.72 12.10
CA THR A 24 8.96 9.37 10.69
C THR A 24 10.23 8.85 10.03
N SER A 25 11.40 9.26 10.50
CA SER A 25 12.71 8.80 10.01
C SER A 25 13.23 7.57 10.74
N SER A 26 12.62 7.20 11.87
CA SER A 26 13.15 6.15 12.73
C SER A 26 13.25 4.81 11.99
N PRO A 27 14.40 4.11 12.10
CA PRO A 27 14.55 2.76 11.57
C PRO A 27 13.74 1.72 12.35
N GLU A 28 13.22 2.08 13.52
CA GLU A 28 12.45 1.16 14.37
C GLU A 28 11.00 0.98 13.91
N ARG A 29 10.53 1.82 12.98
CA ARG A 29 9.18 1.75 12.43
C ARG A 29 8.87 0.38 11.83
N HIS A 30 7.58 0.02 11.84
CA HIS A 30 7.11 -1.19 11.17
C HIS A 30 7.18 -1.08 9.64
N THR A 31 7.20 0.14 9.10
CA THR A 31 7.41 0.42 7.68
C THR A 31 8.76 1.10 7.47
N PRO A 32 9.42 0.89 6.32
CA PRO A 32 10.65 1.58 5.99
C PRO A 32 10.47 3.10 6.08
N PRO A 33 11.49 3.85 6.51
CA PRO A 33 11.44 5.30 6.47
C PRO A 33 11.32 5.78 5.01
N PRO A 34 10.58 6.87 4.75
CA PRO A 34 10.53 7.46 3.42
C PRO A 34 11.91 8.00 3.03
N ALA A 35 12.24 7.96 1.75
CA ALA A 35 13.49 8.51 1.22
C ALA A 35 13.61 10.02 1.49
N HIS A 36 12.48 10.73 1.48
CA HIS A 36 12.37 12.11 1.95
C HIS A 36 11.03 12.30 2.66
N HIS A 37 10.96 13.18 3.65
CA HIS A 37 9.68 13.59 4.21
C HIS A 37 9.69 15.05 4.63
N PHE A 38 8.50 15.60 4.72
CA PHE A 38 8.21 16.99 5.08
C PHE A 38 7.11 16.99 6.14
N HIS A 39 7.09 18.01 6.98
CA HIS A 39 6.04 18.22 7.97
C HIS A 39 5.10 19.30 7.48
N LEU A 40 3.79 19.13 7.69
CA LEU A 40 2.87 20.25 7.49
C LEU A 40 3.13 21.32 8.58
N HIS A 41 2.92 22.58 8.22
CA HIS A 41 2.95 23.66 9.21
C HIS A 41 1.86 23.43 10.27
N ASP A 42 2.23 23.62 11.53
CA ASP A 42 1.34 23.54 12.70
C ASP A 42 0.53 22.24 12.79
N SER A 43 1.11 21.13 12.31
CA SER A 43 0.49 19.81 12.32
C SER A 43 1.52 18.70 12.56
N ASP A 44 1.08 17.61 13.19
CA ASP A 44 1.85 16.37 13.35
C ASP A 44 1.85 15.51 12.06
N VAL A 45 1.14 15.95 11.03
CA VAL A 45 1.07 15.23 9.75
C VAL A 45 2.36 15.40 8.95
N THR A 46 2.89 14.29 8.45
CA THR A 46 4.05 14.27 7.56
C THR A 46 3.70 13.79 6.16
N VAL A 47 4.30 14.40 5.15
CA VAL A 47 4.28 13.92 3.76
C VAL A 47 5.56 13.13 3.52
N GLY A 48 5.42 11.82 3.26
CA GLY A 48 6.54 10.95 2.93
C GLY A 48 6.63 10.68 1.42
N LEU A 49 7.85 10.80 0.88
CA LEU A 49 8.20 10.37 -0.47
C LEU A 49 8.91 9.01 -0.39
N TYR A 50 8.29 8.01 -1.00
CA TYR A 50 8.82 6.66 -1.08
C TYR A 50 9.33 6.35 -2.49
N LEU A 51 10.35 5.51 -2.59
CA LEU A 51 10.85 5.08 -3.88
C LEU A 51 9.85 4.10 -4.51
N HIS A 52 9.42 4.39 -5.74
CA HIS A 52 8.53 3.53 -6.50
C HIS A 52 9.07 2.10 -6.62
N SER A 53 10.39 1.97 -6.82
CA SER A 53 11.10 0.68 -6.90
C SER A 53 11.04 -0.15 -5.62
N GLU A 54 10.65 0.44 -4.48
CA GLU A 54 10.59 -0.26 -3.20
C GLU A 54 9.15 -0.55 -2.76
N THR A 55 8.19 0.30 -3.15
CA THR A 55 6.80 0.22 -2.69
C THR A 55 5.81 -0.29 -3.74
N LEU A 56 5.99 0.06 -5.02
CA LEU A 56 5.05 -0.24 -6.12
C LEU A 56 5.78 -0.80 -7.35
N TRP A 57 6.87 -1.54 -7.15
CA TRP A 57 7.79 -2.01 -8.20
C TRP A 57 7.15 -2.87 -9.29
N PHE A 58 5.97 -3.43 -9.04
CA PHE A 58 5.21 -4.25 -9.99
C PHE A 58 4.32 -3.41 -10.91
N LEU A 59 4.14 -2.11 -10.63
CA LEU A 59 3.42 -1.19 -11.49
C LEU A 59 4.36 -0.54 -12.51
N PRO A 60 3.84 -0.06 -13.65
CA PRO A 60 4.59 0.84 -14.52
C PRO A 60 5.08 2.07 -13.77
N VAL A 61 6.27 2.57 -14.12
CA VAL A 61 6.85 3.77 -13.50
C VAL A 61 5.90 4.95 -13.68
N LEU A 62 5.56 5.60 -12.56
CA LEU A 62 4.78 6.84 -12.57
C LEU A 62 5.62 7.95 -13.23
N ASP A 63 5.11 8.50 -14.33
CA ASP A 63 5.81 9.52 -15.12
C ASP A 63 5.02 10.84 -15.20
N SER A 64 5.53 11.78 -15.99
CA SER A 64 4.95 13.11 -16.15
C SER A 64 3.57 13.12 -16.82
N SER A 65 3.08 12.01 -17.37
CA SER A 65 1.71 11.92 -17.90
C SER A 65 0.65 12.17 -16.84
N LEU A 66 0.97 11.93 -15.56
CA LEU A 66 0.10 12.19 -14.42
C LEU A 66 0.06 13.68 -14.03
N LEU A 67 0.91 14.53 -14.60
CA LEU A 67 1.10 15.93 -14.20
C LEU A 67 0.26 16.94 -15.01
N CYS A 68 -0.59 16.52 -15.95
CA CYS A 68 -1.28 17.42 -16.88
C CYS A 68 -2.51 18.13 -16.26
N PRO A 69 -2.51 19.47 -16.15
CA PRO A 69 -3.71 20.27 -15.89
C PRO A 69 -4.34 20.79 -17.20
N PRO A 70 -5.67 21.06 -17.28
CA PRO A 70 -6.69 20.93 -16.24
C PRO A 70 -7.49 19.63 -16.41
N CYS A 71 -7.75 18.94 -15.30
CA CYS A 71 -8.24 17.55 -15.24
C CYS A 71 -7.28 16.52 -15.83
N PRO A 72 -6.83 15.52 -15.05
CA PRO A 72 -6.67 14.22 -15.67
C PRO A 72 -8.09 13.81 -16.07
N ASP A 73 -8.40 13.97 -17.36
CA ASP A 73 -9.46 13.18 -17.98
C ASP A 73 -9.30 11.77 -17.42
N THR A 74 -10.27 11.30 -16.62
CA THR A 74 -10.14 10.03 -15.90
C THR A 74 -9.96 8.87 -16.88
N SER A 75 -10.33 9.06 -18.15
CA SER A 75 -10.07 8.13 -19.25
C SER A 75 -8.58 8.00 -19.64
N LYS A 76 -7.73 8.96 -19.24
CA LYS A 76 -6.27 8.97 -19.48
C LYS A 76 -5.46 8.49 -18.28
N LEU A 77 -6.09 8.29 -17.12
CA LEU A 77 -5.38 7.72 -15.98
C LEU A 77 -5.08 6.24 -16.24
N PRO A 78 -3.89 5.76 -15.83
CA PRO A 78 -3.60 4.34 -15.86
C PRO A 78 -4.68 3.54 -15.12
N PRO A 79 -5.09 2.36 -15.63
CA PRO A 79 -6.23 1.61 -15.09
C PRO A 79 -6.05 1.12 -13.64
N HIS A 80 -4.81 1.16 -13.11
CA HIS A 80 -4.47 0.82 -11.75
C HIS A 80 -4.66 1.99 -10.75
N LEU A 81 -4.97 3.19 -11.26
CA LEU A 81 -5.20 4.40 -10.47
C LEU A 81 -6.64 4.93 -10.62
N THR A 82 -7.01 5.81 -9.71
CA THR A 82 -8.22 6.64 -9.78
C THR A 82 -7.98 7.99 -9.10
N LEU A 83 -8.86 8.97 -9.33
CA LEU A 83 -8.82 10.22 -8.57
C LEU A 83 -9.34 9.98 -7.14
N ALA A 84 -8.69 10.61 -6.17
CA ALA A 84 -9.18 10.63 -4.78
C ALA A 84 -10.55 11.31 -4.64
N SER A 85 -10.95 12.10 -5.65
CA SER A 85 -12.26 12.77 -5.76
C SER A 85 -13.29 11.97 -6.58
N ASP A 86 -12.98 10.75 -7.04
CA ASP A 86 -13.90 9.92 -7.82
C ASP A 86 -14.90 9.20 -6.91
N ASP A 87 -16.11 9.76 -6.79
CA ASP A 87 -17.19 9.25 -5.95
C ASP A 87 -17.87 8.00 -6.51
N ALA A 88 -17.61 7.65 -7.78
CA ALA A 88 -18.09 6.41 -8.38
C ALA A 88 -17.23 5.21 -7.99
N SER A 89 -15.95 5.40 -7.68
CA SER A 89 -15.03 4.32 -7.30
C SER A 89 -14.57 4.33 -5.84
N LEU A 90 -14.78 5.44 -5.12
CA LEU A 90 -14.42 5.58 -3.71
C LEU A 90 -15.67 5.82 -2.85
N PRO A 91 -15.69 5.30 -1.61
CA PRO A 91 -16.85 5.43 -0.75
C PRO A 91 -17.06 6.89 -0.29
N PRO A 92 -18.31 7.30 -0.04
CA PRO A 92 -18.59 8.55 0.65
C PRO A 92 -18.15 8.46 2.12
N TRP A 93 -18.16 9.60 2.80
CA TRP A 93 -17.99 9.66 4.25
C TRP A 93 -19.05 8.79 4.97
N ARG A 94 -18.61 8.00 5.95
CA ARG A 94 -19.50 7.17 6.79
C ARG A 94 -19.03 7.16 8.25
N PRO A 95 -19.92 7.29 9.25
CA PRO A 95 -19.55 7.15 10.67
C PRO A 95 -18.87 5.80 10.95
N GLY A 96 -17.81 5.81 11.76
CA GLY A 96 -17.04 4.59 12.06
C GLY A 96 -16.22 4.04 10.88
N ARG A 97 -16.12 4.79 9.80
CA ARG A 97 -15.23 4.56 8.65
C ARG A 97 -14.38 5.82 8.41
N GLY A 98 -13.56 5.81 7.37
CA GLY A 98 -12.72 6.95 6.98
C GLY A 98 -13.52 8.14 6.42
N SER A 99 -12.79 9.21 6.10
CA SER A 99 -13.39 10.46 5.62
C SER A 99 -14.06 10.37 4.24
N GLY A 100 -13.90 9.25 3.54
CA GLY A 100 -14.42 9.04 2.20
C GLY A 100 -13.63 9.78 1.11
N VAL A 101 -14.27 9.91 -0.04
CA VAL A 101 -13.79 10.62 -1.22
C VAL A 101 -13.43 12.09 -0.91
N PHE A 102 -12.40 12.60 -1.58
CA PHE A 102 -12.01 14.01 -1.49
C PHE A 102 -13.07 14.89 -2.14
N LYS A 103 -13.17 16.13 -1.67
CA LYS A 103 -14.05 17.11 -2.30
C LYS A 103 -13.52 17.43 -3.71
N PRO A 104 -14.38 17.70 -4.70
CA PRO A 104 -13.97 17.98 -6.09
C PRO A 104 -12.99 19.16 -6.23
N ASP A 105 -13.00 20.10 -5.28
CA ASP A 105 -12.15 21.28 -5.23
C ASP A 105 -10.77 21.03 -4.57
N SER A 106 -10.52 19.83 -4.04
CA SER A 106 -9.30 19.50 -3.27
C SER A 106 -8.04 19.26 -4.14
N GLY A 107 -8.15 19.46 -5.45
CA GLY A 107 -7.06 19.26 -6.41
C GLY A 107 -6.88 17.81 -6.87
N PRO A 108 -6.08 17.56 -7.93
CA PRO A 108 -5.94 16.25 -8.53
C PRO A 108 -5.00 15.36 -7.71
N VAL A 109 -5.55 14.70 -6.68
CA VAL A 109 -4.86 13.63 -5.97
C VAL A 109 -5.23 12.30 -6.61
N VAL A 110 -4.24 11.48 -6.92
CA VAL A 110 -4.42 10.16 -7.55
C VAL A 110 -4.07 9.08 -6.54
N VAL A 111 -4.89 8.04 -6.46
CA VAL A 111 -4.73 6.91 -5.54
C VAL A 111 -4.80 5.56 -6.27
N PRO A 112 -4.18 4.49 -5.75
CA PRO A 112 -4.39 3.15 -6.27
C PRO A 112 -5.85 2.71 -6.10
N ARG A 113 -6.36 1.94 -7.06
CA ARG A 113 -7.64 1.25 -6.88
C ARG A 113 -7.53 0.16 -5.80
N ALA A 114 -8.65 -0.20 -5.18
CA ALA A 114 -8.71 -1.16 -4.08
C ALA A 114 -7.97 -2.49 -4.35
N HIS A 115 -8.20 -3.13 -5.51
CA HIS A 115 -7.53 -4.38 -5.88
C HIS A 115 -6.01 -4.21 -6.07
N VAL A 116 -5.55 -3.03 -6.52
CA VAL A 116 -4.13 -2.73 -6.67
C VAL A 116 -3.47 -2.48 -5.32
N LEU A 117 -4.19 -1.83 -4.40
CA LEU A 117 -3.76 -1.66 -3.02
C LEU A 117 -3.60 -3.01 -2.33
N LEU A 118 -4.56 -3.92 -2.50
CA LEU A 118 -4.47 -5.28 -1.98
C LEU A 118 -3.31 -6.07 -2.60
N GLU A 119 -3.15 -6.02 -3.93
CA GLU A 119 -2.02 -6.62 -4.62
C GLU A 119 -0.67 -6.12 -4.07
N ALA A 120 -0.56 -4.81 -3.82
CA ALA A 120 0.64 -4.23 -3.23
C ALA A 120 0.95 -4.85 -1.87
N PHE A 121 -0.05 -4.98 -0.97
CA PHE A 121 0.17 -5.60 0.34
C PHE A 121 0.47 -7.10 0.27
N LEU A 122 -0.18 -7.86 -0.61
CA LEU A 122 0.11 -9.28 -0.80
C LEU A 122 1.55 -9.50 -1.27
N ARG A 123 2.00 -8.72 -2.26
CA ARG A 123 3.38 -8.77 -2.76
C ARG A 123 4.38 -8.32 -1.72
N LEU A 124 4.07 -7.26 -0.97
CA LEU A 124 4.91 -6.75 0.11
C LEU A 124 5.07 -7.79 1.22
N TYR A 125 3.97 -8.42 1.63
CA TYR A 125 4.00 -9.48 2.62
C TYR A 125 4.83 -10.66 2.16
N ALA A 126 4.59 -11.16 0.93
CA ALA A 126 5.33 -12.30 0.41
C ALA A 126 6.84 -12.04 0.32
N ARG A 127 7.23 -10.82 -0.08
CA ARG A 127 8.64 -10.41 -0.18
C ARG A 127 9.34 -10.32 1.17
N ASP A 128 8.62 -9.87 2.21
CA ASP A 128 9.22 -9.44 3.47
C ASP A 128 8.55 -10.10 4.70
N SER A 129 8.01 -11.31 4.56
CA SER A 129 7.20 -11.99 5.59
C SER A 129 7.93 -12.16 6.93
N ALA A 130 9.26 -12.34 6.90
CA ALA A 130 10.10 -12.48 8.08
C ALA A 130 10.58 -11.13 8.68
N LYS A 131 10.13 -10.00 8.13
CA LYS A 131 10.53 -8.65 8.56
C LYS A 131 9.35 -7.88 9.17
N ARG A 132 9.65 -6.78 9.87
CA ARG A 132 8.62 -5.91 10.48
C ARG A 132 7.60 -5.37 9.45
N ILE A 133 8.06 -5.08 8.23
CA ILE A 133 7.20 -4.63 7.14
C ILE A 133 6.25 -5.74 6.65
N GLY A 134 6.64 -7.00 6.75
CA GLY A 134 5.73 -8.13 6.53
C GLY A 134 4.59 -8.12 7.57
N ALA A 135 4.91 -7.97 8.86
CA ALA A 135 3.89 -7.85 9.90
C ALA A 135 2.93 -6.67 9.66
N PHE A 136 3.45 -5.54 9.18
CA PHE A 136 2.61 -4.42 8.73
C PHE A 136 1.73 -4.80 7.53
N ALA A 137 2.30 -5.44 6.51
CA ALA A 137 1.58 -5.80 5.29
C ALA A 137 0.43 -6.77 5.56
N ILE A 138 0.63 -7.79 6.41
CA ILE A 138 -0.46 -8.74 6.76
C ILE A 138 -1.56 -8.07 7.58
N ALA A 139 -1.21 -7.15 8.49
CA ALA A 139 -2.21 -6.34 9.18
C ALA A 139 -3.01 -5.49 8.18
N MET A 140 -2.34 -4.89 7.19
CA MET A 140 -3.02 -4.11 6.17
C MET A 140 -3.91 -4.95 5.25
N ILE A 141 -3.55 -6.20 4.94
CA ILE A 141 -4.45 -7.13 4.23
C ILE A 141 -5.74 -7.32 5.03
N GLY A 142 -5.65 -7.55 6.34
CA GLY A 142 -6.83 -7.65 7.22
C GLY A 142 -7.68 -6.38 7.25
N TYR A 143 -7.06 -5.20 7.20
CA TYR A 143 -7.80 -3.93 7.09
C TYR A 143 -8.50 -3.77 5.75
N VAL A 144 -7.89 -4.22 4.65
CA VAL A 144 -8.54 -4.25 3.33
C VAL A 144 -9.73 -5.20 3.37
N GLU A 145 -9.58 -6.38 3.94
CA GLU A 145 -10.69 -7.33 4.12
C GLU A 145 -11.84 -6.69 4.91
N GLN A 146 -11.56 -6.18 6.11
CA GLN A 146 -12.58 -5.67 7.03
C GLN A 146 -13.28 -4.38 6.55
N TYR A 147 -12.55 -3.46 5.91
CA TYR A 147 -13.06 -2.11 5.64
C TYR A 147 -13.24 -1.79 4.15
N ILE A 148 -12.77 -2.65 3.26
CA ILE A 148 -12.91 -2.46 1.81
C ILE A 148 -13.68 -3.63 1.20
N ASP A 149 -13.27 -4.87 1.45
CA ASP A 149 -13.92 -6.05 0.88
C ASP A 149 -15.30 -6.29 1.49
N ASP A 150 -15.41 -6.37 2.82
CA ASP A 150 -16.68 -6.58 3.51
C ASP A 150 -17.70 -5.45 3.28
N ASP A 151 -17.22 -4.25 2.94
CA ASP A 151 -18.05 -3.11 2.56
C ASP A 151 -18.43 -3.12 1.05
N GLY A 152 -18.01 -4.13 0.28
CA GLY A 152 -18.35 -4.32 -1.14
C GLY A 152 -17.56 -3.44 -2.11
N LEU A 153 -16.44 -2.85 -1.67
CA LEU A 153 -15.63 -1.89 -2.44
C LEU A 153 -14.44 -2.57 -3.16
N LEU A 154 -14.19 -3.85 -2.87
CA LEU A 154 -13.15 -4.63 -3.51
C LEU A 154 -13.73 -5.53 -4.62
N ASP A 155 -13.25 -5.35 -5.84
CA ASP A 155 -13.42 -6.35 -6.90
C ASP A 155 -12.19 -7.28 -6.92
N ALA A 156 -12.24 -8.35 -6.14
CA ALA A 156 -11.15 -9.32 -6.05
C ALA A 156 -10.92 -10.10 -7.36
N SER A 157 -11.90 -10.13 -8.28
CA SER A 157 -11.74 -10.80 -9.58
C SER A 157 -10.68 -10.14 -10.46
N ARG A 158 -10.37 -8.86 -10.18
CA ARG A 158 -9.35 -8.06 -10.87
C ARG A 158 -7.93 -8.28 -10.34
N LEU A 159 -7.76 -9.02 -9.24
CA LEU A 159 -6.43 -9.44 -8.80
C LEU A 159 -5.83 -10.39 -9.83
N PRO A 160 -4.55 -10.24 -10.18
CA PRO A 160 -3.87 -11.19 -11.05
C PRO A 160 -3.63 -12.52 -10.30
N GLU A 161 -3.58 -13.63 -11.03
CA GLU A 161 -3.08 -14.88 -10.46
C GLU A 161 -1.57 -14.82 -10.25
N PRO A 162 -1.03 -15.44 -9.19
CA PRO A 162 -1.70 -16.32 -8.21
C PRO A 162 -2.34 -15.60 -7.00
N LEU A 163 -2.32 -14.26 -6.98
CA LEU A 163 -2.72 -13.47 -5.82
C LEU A 163 -4.20 -13.57 -5.51
N ARG A 164 -5.04 -13.68 -6.56
CA ARG A 164 -6.48 -13.85 -6.40
C ARG A 164 -6.81 -15.14 -5.63
N THR A 165 -6.33 -16.29 -6.09
CA THR A 165 -6.54 -17.56 -5.38
C THR A 165 -6.00 -17.49 -3.95
N SER A 166 -4.79 -16.97 -3.78
CA SER A 166 -4.17 -16.86 -2.45
C SER A 166 -4.97 -15.97 -1.48
N TYR A 167 -5.52 -14.85 -1.95
CA TYR A 167 -6.37 -13.98 -1.13
C TYR A 167 -7.69 -14.66 -0.73
N MET A 168 -8.33 -15.36 -1.67
CA MET A 168 -9.55 -16.12 -1.37
C MET A 168 -9.33 -17.22 -0.33
N ASP A 169 -8.20 -17.94 -0.42
CA ASP A 169 -7.83 -18.95 0.57
C ASP A 169 -7.62 -18.35 1.96
N LEU A 170 -6.95 -17.18 2.03
CA LEU A 170 -6.74 -16.47 3.29
C LEU A 170 -8.07 -16.06 3.91
N ARG A 171 -8.96 -15.44 3.13
CA ARG A 171 -10.29 -14.98 3.58
C ARG A 171 -11.16 -16.12 4.08
N GLN A 172 -11.11 -17.28 3.43
CA GLN A 172 -11.84 -18.47 3.87
C GLN A 172 -11.27 -19.08 5.15
N GLY A 173 -10.04 -18.72 5.53
CA GLY A 173 -9.35 -19.33 6.66
C GLY A 173 -9.12 -20.83 6.48
N SER A 174 -9.01 -21.30 5.23
CA SER A 174 -8.98 -22.73 4.89
C SER A 174 -7.72 -23.46 5.36
N LYS A 175 -6.67 -22.70 5.68
CA LYS A 175 -5.37 -23.21 6.13
C LYS A 175 -4.67 -22.25 7.10
N PRO A 176 -3.74 -22.75 7.94
CA PRO A 176 -2.95 -21.89 8.82
C PRO A 176 -2.15 -20.83 8.03
N VAL A 177 -2.00 -19.63 8.61
CA VAL A 177 -1.27 -18.51 7.99
C VAL A 177 0.16 -18.90 7.60
N ARG A 178 0.84 -19.74 8.39
CA ARG A 178 2.18 -20.24 8.07
C ARG A 178 2.19 -21.04 6.76
N GLN A 179 1.23 -21.94 6.58
CA GLN A 179 1.08 -22.72 5.34
C GLN A 179 0.74 -21.81 4.16
N TRP A 180 -0.23 -20.92 4.33
CA TRP A 180 -0.63 -19.95 3.31
C TRP A 180 0.55 -19.08 2.85
N THR A 181 1.37 -18.59 3.79
CA THR A 181 2.56 -17.76 3.50
C THR A 181 3.55 -18.49 2.61
N ARG A 182 3.85 -19.76 2.94
CA ARG A 182 4.77 -20.60 2.15
C ARG A 182 4.25 -20.80 0.73
N GLU A 183 2.97 -21.11 0.58
CA GLU A 183 2.34 -21.32 -0.73
C GLU A 183 2.30 -20.02 -1.57
N LEU A 184 2.01 -18.87 -0.96
CA LEU A 184 2.06 -17.57 -1.62
C LEU A 184 3.47 -17.24 -2.13
N LYS A 185 4.50 -17.40 -1.28
CA LYS A 185 5.91 -17.19 -1.67
C LYS A 185 6.31 -18.10 -2.83
N GLN A 186 5.93 -19.37 -2.77
CA GLN A 186 6.20 -20.35 -3.84
C GLN A 186 5.49 -19.96 -5.15
N ALA A 187 4.22 -19.58 -5.09
CA ALA A 187 3.44 -19.20 -6.27
C ALA A 187 4.02 -17.93 -6.95
N LEU A 188 4.54 -17.00 -6.16
CA LEU A 188 5.25 -15.79 -6.65
C LEU A 188 6.71 -16.03 -7.03
N ARG A 189 7.21 -17.28 -6.95
CA ARG A 189 8.58 -17.67 -7.26
C ARG A 189 9.62 -16.88 -6.47
N LEU A 190 9.31 -16.54 -5.22
CA LEU A 190 10.25 -15.87 -4.32
C LEU A 190 11.24 -16.90 -3.74
N PRO A 191 12.51 -16.51 -3.54
CA PRO A 191 13.49 -17.40 -2.93
C PRO A 191 13.07 -17.76 -1.51
N ARG A 192 13.37 -18.99 -1.11
CA ARG A 192 13.15 -19.48 0.24
C ARG A 192 14.19 -18.82 1.15
N GLU A 193 13.77 -18.25 2.27
CA GLU A 193 14.69 -17.61 3.22
C GLU A 193 15.48 -18.71 3.95
N GLU A 194 16.81 -18.53 4.07
CA GLU A 194 17.69 -19.43 4.82
C GLU A 194 17.28 -19.42 6.30
N GLY A 195 16.69 -20.52 6.78
CA GLY A 195 16.18 -20.65 8.16
C GLY A 195 14.77 -21.21 8.28
N GLU A 196 14.02 -21.32 7.19
CA GLU A 196 12.74 -22.08 7.16
C GLU A 196 13.04 -23.59 7.15
N SER A 197 13.49 -24.15 8.28
CA SER A 197 13.66 -25.59 8.45
C SER A 197 12.34 -26.32 8.16
N ALA A 198 12.44 -27.41 7.41
CA ALA A 198 11.30 -28.21 6.98
C ALA A 198 10.83 -29.21 8.05
N GLU A 199 11.23 -29.03 9.30
CA GLU A 199 11.11 -30.03 10.36
C GLU A 199 10.34 -29.46 11.53
N GLU A 200 9.02 -29.64 11.53
CA GLU A 200 8.18 -29.59 12.73
C GLU A 200 6.77 -30.16 12.49
N ASP A 201 6.62 -31.09 11.54
CA ASP A 201 5.35 -31.82 11.31
C ASP A 201 5.35 -33.22 11.95
N ASP A 202 6.29 -33.52 12.85
CA ASP A 202 6.46 -34.89 13.39
C ASP A 202 6.69 -34.91 14.91
N CYS A 203 5.87 -34.18 15.67
CA CYS A 203 5.88 -34.35 17.13
C CYS A 203 4.52 -34.06 17.76
N TRP A 204 3.47 -34.79 17.36
CA TRP A 204 2.37 -35.23 18.24
C TRP A 204 1.70 -36.46 17.59
N THR A 205 2.32 -37.64 17.76
CA THR A 205 1.60 -38.92 17.75
C THR A 205 1.35 -39.36 19.18
#